data_AF-A0A3P1VZ40-F1
#
_entry.id   AF-A0A3P1VZ40-F1
#
_cell.length_a   1.000
_cell.length_b   1.000
_cell.length_c   1.000
_cell.angle_alpha   90.00
_cell.angle_beta   90.00
_cell.angle_gamma   90.00
#
_symmetry.space_group_name_H-M   'P 1'
#
loop_
_entity.id
_entity.type
_entity.pdbx_description
1 polymer ?
#
loop_
_entity_poly.entity_id
_entity_poly.type
_entity_poly.pdbx_seq_one_letter_code
_entity_poly.pdbx_strand_id
1 'polypeptide(L)'
;MFNQETTRQIILILYGVLLGTLGNLLYRVNNQLKINPMAVRALNGALSLAIYILLMILSKGVLKLDIITMIIILFIGYFVELIVEILEDKIPGLVDRLIERYLGSPPKKDK
;
A
#
# COMPACT_ATOMS: atom_id res chain seq x y z
N MET A 1 -19.01 21.24 -2.67
CA MET A 1 -19.44 20.43 -1.51
C MET A 1 -19.35 18.98 -1.95
N PHE A 2 -18.40 18.20 -1.43
CA PHE A 2 -18.26 16.79 -1.86
C PHE A 2 -19.53 16.01 -1.47
N ASN A 3 -20.10 15.26 -2.42
CA ASN A 3 -21.27 14.42 -2.20
C ASN A 3 -20.91 13.31 -1.18
N GLN A 4 -21.77 13.04 -0.19
CA GLN A 4 -21.51 12.04 0.86
C GLN A 4 -21.21 10.65 0.30
N GLU A 5 -21.83 10.28 -0.83
CA GLU A 5 -21.54 9.02 -1.52
C GLU A 5 -20.12 8.97 -2.06
N THR A 6 -19.64 10.06 -2.69
CA THR A 6 -18.28 10.18 -3.20
C THR A 6 -17.26 10.11 -2.06
N THR A 7 -17.53 10.79 -0.93
CA THR A 7 -16.66 10.72 0.25
C THR A 7 -16.58 9.30 0.81
N ARG A 8 -17.70 8.59 0.90
CA ARG A 8 -17.74 7.19 1.38
C ARG A 8 -16.94 6.26 0.46
N GLN A 9 -17.05 6.41 -0.85
CA GLN A 9 -16.28 5.63 -1.82
C GLN A 9 -14.77 5.88 -1.68
N ILE A 10 -14.37 7.14 -1.55
CA ILE A 10 -12.96 7.50 -1.35
C ILE A 10 -12.42 6.88 -0.05
N ILE A 11 -13.17 6.93 1.05
CA ILE A 11 -12.76 6.34 2.33
C ILE A 11 -12.58 4.82 2.20
N LEU A 12 -13.50 4.13 1.52
CA LEU A 12 -13.40 2.68 1.32
C LEU A 12 -12.21 2.29 0.44
N ILE A 13 -11.93 3.08 -0.61
CA ILE A 13 -10.75 2.89 -1.46
C ILE A 13 -9.48 3.08 -0.64
N LEU A 14 -9.37 4.18 0.11
CA LEU A 14 -8.22 4.45 0.97
C LEU A 14 -8.02 3.35 2.01
N TYR A 15 -9.10 2.87 2.63
CA TYR A 15 -9.06 1.78 3.60
C TYR A 15 -8.56 0.48 2.97
N GLY A 16 -9.07 0.10 1.80
CA GLY A 16 -8.62 -1.09 1.08
C GLY A 16 -7.14 -1.02 0.68
N VAL A 17 -6.70 0.14 0.17
CA VAL A 17 -5.29 0.39 -0.16
C VAL A 17 -4.41 0.29 1.08
N LEU A 18 -4.81 0.91 2.20
CA LEU A 18 -4.07 0.85 3.47
C LEU A 18 -3.96 -0.57 4.00
N LEU A 19 -5.05 -1.34 4.02
CA LEU A 19 -5.02 -2.73 4.46
C LEU A 19 -4.10 -3.59 3.60
N GLY A 20 -4.18 -3.45 2.27
CA GLY A 20 -3.30 -4.18 1.35
C GLY A 20 -1.83 -3.82 1.56
N THR A 21 -1.54 -2.53 1.75
CA THR A 21 -0.19 -1.99 2.02
C THR A 21 0.38 -2.57 3.32
N LEU A 22 -0.40 -2.54 4.40
CA LEU A 22 0.01 -3.05 5.71
C LEU A 22 0.16 -4.58 5.73
N GLY A 23 -0.73 -5.30 5.05
CA GLY A 23 -0.63 -6.76 4.91
C GLY A 23 0.63 -7.19 4.16
N ASN A 24 0.93 -6.52 3.04
CA ASN A 24 2.16 -6.74 2.28
C ASN A 24 3.40 -6.49 3.13
N LEU A 25 3.40 -5.38 3.89
CA LEU A 25 4.48 -5.02 4.78
C LEU A 25 4.71 -6.07 5.88
N LEU A 26 3.65 -6.45 6.59
CA LEU A 26 3.72 -7.46 7.65
C LEU A 26 4.24 -8.80 7.11
N TYR A 27 3.75 -9.23 5.95
CA TYR A 27 4.21 -10.46 5.32
C TYR A 27 5.70 -10.43 4.98
N ARG A 28 6.18 -9.29 4.45
CA ARG A 28 7.59 -9.11 4.09
C ARG A 28 8.50 -9.07 5.30
N VAL A 29 8.15 -8.28 6.32
CA VAL A 29 8.92 -8.17 7.57
C VAL A 29 8.95 -9.51 8.30
N ASN A 30 7.82 -10.21 8.41
CA ASN A 30 7.73 -11.50 9.09
C ASN A 30 8.57 -12.59 8.41
N ASN A 31 8.65 -12.58 7.08
CA ASN A 31 9.35 -13.61 6.31
C ASN A 31 10.76 -13.19 5.84
N GLN A 32 11.24 -12.00 6.24
CA GLN A 32 12.54 -11.43 5.84
C GLN A 32 12.79 -11.47 4.33
N LEU A 33 11.74 -11.23 3.54
CA LEU A 33 11.78 -11.35 2.08
C LEU A 33 12.55 -10.18 1.46
N LYS A 34 13.80 -10.42 1.08
CA LYS A 34 14.60 -9.48 0.28
C LYS A 34 14.23 -9.59 -1.20
N ILE A 35 13.12 -8.97 -1.57
CA ILE A 35 12.65 -8.92 -2.97
C ILE A 35 13.09 -7.60 -3.58
N ASN A 36 13.50 -7.62 -4.86
CA ASN A 36 13.84 -6.40 -5.58
C ASN A 36 12.61 -5.47 -5.64
N PRO A 37 12.66 -4.25 -5.07
CA PRO A 37 11.51 -3.35 -5.02
C PRO A 37 11.02 -2.93 -6.41
N MET A 38 11.89 -2.86 -7.43
CA MET A 38 11.45 -2.60 -8.81
C MET A 38 10.57 -3.74 -9.36
N ALA A 39 10.90 -4.98 -9.05
CA ALA A 39 10.12 -6.13 -9.51
C ALA A 39 8.74 -6.17 -8.83
N VAL A 40 8.69 -5.86 -7.52
CA VAL A 40 7.40 -5.78 -6.80
C VAL A 40 6.56 -4.61 -7.31
N ARG A 41 7.16 -3.44 -7.58
CA ARG A 41 6.47 -2.29 -8.17
C ARG A 41 5.83 -2.65 -9.51
N ALA A 42 6.58 -3.31 -10.39
CA ALA A 42 6.08 -3.74 -11.70
C ALA A 42 4.94 -4.78 -11.55
N LEU A 43 5.10 -5.74 -10.64
CA LEU A 43 4.07 -6.76 -10.35
C LEU A 43 2.82 -6.15 -9.74
N ASN A 44 2.92 -5.19 -8.83
CA ASN A 44 1.77 -4.49 -8.25
C ASN A 44 1.02 -3.67 -9.30
N GLY A 45 1.75 -2.99 -10.20
CA GLY A 45 1.14 -2.32 -11.35
C GLY A 45 0.40 -3.30 -12.26
N ALA A 46 1.04 -4.43 -12.62
CA ALA A 46 0.42 -5.47 -13.45
C ALA A 46 -0.79 -6.13 -12.78
N LEU A 47 -0.73 -6.39 -11.47
CA LEU A 47 -1.83 -6.96 -10.69
C LEU A 47 -2.99 -5.97 -10.60
N SER A 48 -2.72 -4.69 -10.35
CA SER A 48 -3.75 -3.64 -10.34
C SER A 48 -4.44 -3.53 -11.70
N LEU A 49 -3.68 -3.65 -12.79
CA LEU A 49 -4.23 -3.70 -14.14
C LEU A 49 -5.11 -4.95 -14.34
N ALA A 50 -4.65 -6.12 -13.90
CA ALA A 50 -5.41 -7.36 -14.01
C ALA A 50 -6.73 -7.30 -13.21
N ILE A 51 -6.70 -6.72 -12.00
CA ILE A 51 -7.89 -6.47 -11.18
C ILE A 51 -8.83 -5.51 -11.90
N TYR A 52 -8.32 -4.43 -12.49
CA TYR A 52 -9.13 -3.49 -13.25
C TYR A 52 -9.84 -4.15 -14.45
N ILE A 53 -9.11 -4.99 -15.21
CA ILE A 53 -9.68 -5.76 -16.32
C ILE A 53 -10.74 -6.74 -15.82
N LEU A 54 -10.47 -7.44 -14.70
CA LEU A 54 -11.44 -8.35 -14.09
C LEU A 54 -12.73 -7.62 -13.69
N LEU A 55 -12.59 -6.47 -13.03
CA LEU A 55 -13.71 -5.61 -12.67
C LEU A 55 -14.45 -5.12 -13.91
N MET A 56 -13.73 -4.76 -14.98
CA MET A 56 -14.33 -4.34 -16.24
C MET A 56 -15.22 -5.42 -16.85
N ILE A 57 -14.76 -6.68 -16.84
CA ILE A 57 -15.54 -7.83 -17.32
C ILE A 57 -16.81 -8.00 -16.47
N LEU A 58 -16.69 -7.91 -15.14
CA LEU A 58 -17.81 -8.06 -14.21
C LEU A 58 -18.82 -6.91 -14.28
N SER A 59 -18.36 -5.70 -14.62
CA SER A 59 -19.17 -4.48 -14.59
C SER A 59 -19.94 -4.22 -15.89
N LYS A 60 -20.03 -5.19 -16.81
CA LYS A 60 -20.83 -5.14 -18.05
C LYS A 60 -20.71 -3.81 -18.83
N GLY A 61 -19.49 -3.30 -19.00
CA GLY A 61 -19.21 -2.13 -19.85
C GLY A 61 -19.29 -0.77 -19.16
N VAL A 62 -19.45 -0.71 -17.84
CA VAL A 62 -19.33 0.54 -17.07
C VAL A 62 -17.89 1.07 -17.08
N LEU A 63 -16.90 0.17 -16.99
CA LEU A 63 -15.48 0.49 -17.02
C LEU A 63 -14.96 0.40 -18.46
N LYS A 64 -14.08 1.32 -18.84
CA LYS A 64 -13.39 1.33 -20.14
C LYS A 64 -11.89 1.29 -19.92
N LEU A 65 -11.18 0.52 -20.73
CA LEU A 65 -9.72 0.47 -20.71
C LEU A 65 -9.19 1.35 -21.85
N ASP A 66 -8.64 2.51 -21.50
CA ASP A 66 -7.89 3.37 -22.39
C ASP A 66 -6.45 3.54 -21.89
N ILE A 67 -5.56 3.99 -22.78
CA ILE A 67 -4.13 4.15 -22.49
C ILE A 67 -3.90 5.07 -21.27
N ILE A 68 -4.71 6.12 -21.10
CA ILE A 68 -4.55 7.05 -19.98
C ILE A 68 -4.89 6.35 -18.66
N THR A 69 -6.01 5.61 -18.60
CA THR A 69 -6.37 4.84 -17.41
C THR A 69 -5.33 3.76 -17.08
N MET A 70 -4.77 3.08 -18.09
CA MET A 70 -3.67 2.13 -17.87
C MET A 70 -2.45 2.80 -17.24
N ILE A 71 -2.02 3.95 -17.77
CA ILE A 71 -0.88 4.71 -17.24
C ILE A 71 -1.15 5.14 -15.80
N ILE A 72 -2.36 5.63 -15.49
CA ILE A 72 -2.74 6.03 -14.13
C ILE A 72 -2.67 4.83 -13.16
N ILE A 73 -3.21 3.67 -13.55
CA ILE A 73 -3.19 2.47 -12.70
C ILE A 73 -1.76 2.02 -12.43
N LEU A 74 -0.91 1.97 -13.47
CA LEU A 74 0.50 1.61 -13.33
C LEU A 74 1.26 2.60 -12.46
N PHE A 75 0.99 3.90 -12.63
CA PHE A 75 1.57 4.96 -11.83
C PHE A 75 1.18 4.80 -10.35
N ILE A 76 -0.11 4.67 -10.05
CA ILE A 76 -0.59 4.45 -8.68
C ILE A 76 0.02 3.18 -8.08
N GLY A 77 0.00 2.06 -8.81
CA GLY A 77 0.59 0.79 -8.36
C GLY A 77 2.09 0.89 -8.06
N TYR A 78 2.82 1.69 -8.84
CA TYR A 78 4.24 1.98 -8.61
C TYR A 78 4.46 2.77 -7.31
N PHE A 79 3.66 3.82 -7.07
CA PHE A 79 3.81 4.68 -5.89
C PHE A 79 3.34 4.01 -4.60
N VAL A 80 2.35 3.10 -4.65
CA VAL A 80 1.92 2.32 -3.48
C VAL A 80 3.08 1.52 -2.90
N GLU A 81 3.85 0.83 -3.73
CA GLU A 81 5.00 0.04 -3.25
C GLU A 81 6.15 0.93 -2.77
N LEU A 82 6.36 2.10 -3.38
CA LEU A 82 7.31 3.10 -2.89
C LEU A 82 6.92 3.58 -1.47
N ILE A 83 5.63 3.74 -1.21
CA ILE A 83 5.11 4.06 0.13
C ILE A 83 5.35 2.89 1.09
N VAL A 84 5.10 1.64 0.68
CA VAL A 84 5.38 0.44 1.50
C VAL A 84 6.85 0.41 1.93
N GLU A 85 7.78 0.62 1.01
CA GLU A 85 9.22 0.58 1.27
C GLU A 85 9.65 1.67 2.27
N ILE A 86 9.11 2.89 2.11
CA ILE A 86 9.35 3.98 3.09
C ILE A 86 8.75 3.62 4.46
N LEU A 87 7.58 3.00 4.50
CA LEU A 87 6.96 2.54 5.74
C LEU A 87 7.74 1.40 6.37
N GLU A 88 8.31 0.48 5.60
CA GLU A 88 9.15 -0.61 6.09
C GLU A 88 10.35 -0.11 6.87
N ASP A 89 11.04 0.89 6.34
CA ASP A 89 12.18 1.49 7.01
C ASP A 89 11.78 2.37 8.20
N LYS A 90 10.61 3.04 8.14
CA LYS A 90 10.21 4.02 9.16
C LYS A 90 9.36 3.45 10.30
N ILE A 91 8.57 2.40 10.05
CA ILE A 91 7.69 1.81 11.07
C ILE A 91 8.49 1.32 12.29
N PRO A 92 9.62 0.59 12.16
CA PRO A 92 10.40 0.17 13.32
C PRO A 92 10.79 1.36 14.19
N GLY A 93 11.32 2.43 13.59
CA GLY A 93 11.70 3.64 14.33
C GLY A 93 10.54 4.42 14.94
N LEU A 94 9.34 4.37 14.34
CA LEU A 94 8.13 4.94 14.94
C LEU A 94 7.62 4.11 16.12
N VAL A 95 7.68 2.78 16.00
CA VAL A 95 7.33 1.84 17.06
C VAL A 95 8.30 1.98 18.23
N ASP A 96 9.61 2.07 17.97
CA ASP A 96 10.62 2.30 19.01
C ASP A 96 10.36 3.60 19.78
N ARG A 97 10.05 4.71 19.08
CA ARG A 97 9.68 5.97 19.74
C ARG A 97 8.38 5.89 20.53
N LEU A 98 7.39 5.13 20.06
CA LEU A 98 6.14 4.89 20.78
C LEU A 98 6.40 4.07 22.05
N ILE A 99 7.20 3.01 21.95
CA ILE A 99 7.64 2.19 23.07
C ILE A 99 8.37 3.05 24.09
N GLU A 100 9.36 3.85 23.68
CA GLU A 100 10.08 4.76 24.58
C GLU A 100 9.15 5.75 25.28
N ARG A 101 8.15 6.29 24.56
CA ARG A 101 7.21 7.28 25.10
C ARG A 101 6.21 6.69 26.09
N TYR A 102 5.77 5.45 25.90
CA TYR A 102 4.74 4.80 26.73
C TYR A 102 5.28 3.84 27.79
N LEU A 103 6.38 3.13 27.49
CA LEU A 103 6.97 2.12 28.37
C LEU A 103 8.25 2.61 29.07
N GLY A 104 8.80 3.75 28.65
CA GLY A 104 10.09 4.26 29.12
C GLY A 104 11.26 3.55 28.44
N SER A 105 12.39 4.23 28.31
CA SER A 105 13.60 3.65 27.70
C SER A 105 14.05 2.40 28.48
N PRO A 106 14.46 1.32 27.79
CA PRO A 106 15.07 0.18 28.48
C PRO A 106 16.29 0.68 29.27
N PRO A 107 16.55 0.15 30.49
CA PRO A 107 17.68 0.60 31.30
C PRO A 107 18.96 0.46 30.47
N LYS A 108 19.70 1.57 30.32
CA LYS A 108 21.03 1.55 29.70
C LYS A 108 21.85 0.49 30.44
N LYS A 109 22.23 -0.58 29.73
CA LYS A 109 23.33 -1.43 30.20
C LYS A 109 24.58 -0.57 30.13
N ASP A 110 24.91 0.08 31.25
CA ASP A 110 26.28 0.51 31.51
C ASP A 110 27.16 -0.75 31.41
N LYS A 111 28.07 -0.72 30.43
CA LYS A 111 29.21 -1.62 30.37
C LYS A 111 30.32 -1.06 31.23
#